data_AF-A0A852B3V6-F1
#
_entry.id   AF-A0A852B3V6-F1
#
_cell.length_a   1.000
_cell.length_b   1.000
_cell.length_c   1.000
_cell.angle_alpha   90.00
_cell.angle_beta   90.00
_cell.angle_gamma   90.00
#
_symmetry.space_group_name_H-M   'P 1'
#
loop_
_entity.id
_entity.type
_entity.pdbx_description
1 polymer ?
#
loop_
_entity_poly.entity_id
_entity_poly.type
_entity_poly.pdbx_seq_one_letter_code
_entity_poly.pdbx_strand_id
1 'polypeptide(L)'
;RLRLHDGKLIKDRRFHLRTYPNCFVAKELTDWLIDRKEAPDRESAIRLMQKLMDHYIIHHVCDEHSDYKDAKLLYRFRKDDGTFPLSKDVKVFMRGQSLYEKLVSVEESILKVREENSVKYQRTFLGSEMIDWLIQEGEVENRQEAVELGRALLEHGIIQHVSNRHHFFDSDILYHFWINFRRRRRLTELLSENSSRALSESPDSPFCLRKLNPEPGNTSFLSVQTNKEIKVVSAVRRSSITSLSGNSNTYFSAPPTLVFPPVAECNPKSVLKRPVTTEELLSPGAPYVKKTLTIVGDAVGWGFVVRGGRPCHIQAVDPGGPAAAAGMKVCQFVFSVNGVYVLHLDYQTISSLIMTGPRTLVMEVMEAIE
;
A
#
# COMPACT_ATOMS: atom_id res chain seq x y z
N ARG A 1 1.37 -2.71 3.12
CA ARG A 1 1.15 -2.29 1.72
C ARG A 1 1.47 -3.39 0.69
N LEU A 2 2.73 -3.77 0.42
CA LEU A 2 3.07 -4.74 -0.65
C LEU A 2 2.22 -6.03 -0.62
N ARG A 3 2.16 -6.72 0.52
CA ARG A 3 1.31 -7.91 0.76
C ARG A 3 -0.19 -7.73 0.47
N LEU A 4 -0.69 -6.50 0.42
CA LEU A 4 -2.09 -6.17 0.11
C LEU A 4 -2.30 -5.95 -1.41
N HIS A 5 -1.26 -5.52 -2.13
CA HIS A 5 -1.21 -5.56 -3.60
C HIS A 5 -1.13 -7.01 -4.07
N ASP A 6 -0.22 -7.81 -3.50
CA ASP A 6 -0.11 -9.25 -3.80
C ASP A 6 -1.42 -10.01 -3.54
N GLY A 7 -2.13 -9.63 -2.48
CA GLY A 7 -3.45 -10.16 -2.13
C GLY A 7 -4.62 -9.62 -2.98
N LYS A 8 -4.38 -8.69 -3.92
CA LYS A 8 -5.41 -7.99 -4.72
C LYS A 8 -6.47 -7.24 -3.89
N LEU A 9 -6.14 -6.89 -2.64
CA LEU A 9 -7.00 -6.07 -1.77
C LEU A 9 -6.95 -4.59 -2.18
N ILE A 10 -5.75 -4.08 -2.50
CA ILE A 10 -5.59 -2.75 -3.07
C ILE A 10 -5.87 -2.84 -4.56
N LYS A 11 -6.87 -2.09 -5.03
CA LYS A 11 -7.28 -2.00 -6.44
C LYS A 11 -8.26 -0.83 -6.62
N ASP A 12 -8.41 -0.41 -7.86
CA ASP A 12 -9.40 0.60 -8.25
C ASP A 12 -10.81 0.03 -8.04
N ARG A 13 -11.70 0.83 -7.42
CA ARG A 13 -13.10 0.46 -7.19
C ARG A 13 -14.03 1.58 -7.60
N ARG A 14 -15.19 1.23 -8.15
CA ARG A 14 -16.22 2.20 -8.54
C ARG A 14 -17.36 2.21 -7.53
N PHE A 15 -17.74 3.39 -7.05
CA PHE A 15 -18.81 3.57 -6.07
C PHE A 15 -19.47 4.94 -6.27
N HIS A 16 -20.80 5.01 -6.23
CA HIS A 16 -21.57 6.23 -6.55
C HIS A 16 -21.09 6.93 -7.84
N LEU A 17 -21.04 6.17 -8.93
CA LEU A 17 -20.60 6.56 -10.28
C LEU A 17 -19.11 6.93 -10.43
N ARG A 18 -18.45 7.33 -9.33
CA ARG A 18 -17.04 7.72 -9.19
C ARG A 18 -16.10 6.51 -9.17
N THR A 19 -14.86 6.69 -9.63
CA THR A 19 -13.79 5.68 -9.56
C THR A 19 -12.72 6.10 -8.56
N TYR A 20 -12.46 5.24 -7.59
CA TYR A 20 -11.49 5.46 -6.51
C TYR A 20 -10.26 4.58 -6.75
N PRO A 21 -9.15 5.13 -7.28
CA PRO A 21 -7.95 4.35 -7.53
C PRO A 21 -7.24 3.93 -6.23
N ASN A 22 -6.48 2.83 -6.30
CA ASN A 22 -5.61 2.32 -5.23
C ASN A 22 -6.27 2.23 -3.83
N CYS A 23 -7.57 1.94 -3.75
CA CYS A 23 -8.29 1.83 -2.49
C CYS A 23 -8.42 0.37 -2.02
N PHE A 24 -8.90 0.16 -0.79
CA PHE A 24 -9.29 -1.12 -0.21
C PHE A 24 -10.58 -0.96 0.60
N VAL A 25 -11.35 -2.06 0.75
CA VAL A 25 -12.54 -2.06 1.62
C VAL A 25 -12.10 -2.38 3.05
N ALA A 26 -12.56 -1.60 4.04
CA ALA A 26 -12.17 -1.81 5.43
C ALA A 26 -12.49 -3.23 5.94
N LYS A 27 -13.69 -3.74 5.64
CA LYS A 27 -14.06 -5.11 6.00
C LYS A 27 -13.16 -6.18 5.38
N GLU A 28 -12.88 -6.09 4.08
CA GLU A 28 -11.99 -7.03 3.38
C GLU A 28 -10.57 -7.02 3.98
N LEU A 29 -10.06 -5.84 4.37
CA LEU A 29 -8.77 -5.72 5.03
C LEU A 29 -8.79 -6.30 6.45
N THR A 30 -9.84 -6.04 7.22
CA THR A 30 -10.00 -6.52 8.59
C THR A 30 -10.04 -8.05 8.62
N ASP A 31 -10.83 -8.66 7.73
CA ASP A 31 -10.90 -10.12 7.57
C ASP A 31 -9.51 -10.69 7.17
N TRP A 32 -8.82 -10.07 6.20
CA TRP A 32 -7.47 -10.48 5.76
C TRP A 32 -6.40 -10.39 6.87
N LEU A 33 -6.47 -9.39 7.76
CA LEU A 33 -5.54 -9.24 8.87
C LEU A 33 -5.64 -10.41 9.86
N ILE A 34 -6.85 -10.91 10.10
CA ILE A 34 -7.12 -12.06 10.96
C ILE A 34 -6.65 -13.35 10.26
N ASP A 35 -7.09 -13.58 9.01
CA ASP A 35 -6.74 -14.77 8.23
C ASP A 35 -5.23 -14.98 8.07
N ARG A 36 -4.48 -13.88 7.92
CA ARG A 36 -3.02 -13.89 7.78
C ARG A 36 -2.28 -13.80 9.12
N LYS A 37 -3.00 -13.80 10.25
CA LYS A 37 -2.48 -13.71 11.63
C LYS A 37 -1.62 -12.45 11.87
N GLU A 38 -1.95 -11.36 11.19
CA GLU A 38 -1.39 -10.02 11.41
C GLU A 38 -2.13 -9.27 12.54
N ALA A 39 -3.32 -9.72 12.91
CA ALA A 39 -4.04 -9.35 14.11
C ALA A 39 -4.56 -10.63 14.80
N PRO A 40 -4.60 -10.68 16.14
CA PRO A 40 -5.13 -11.84 16.88
C PRO A 40 -6.66 -11.96 16.78
N ASP A 41 -7.34 -10.83 16.68
CA ASP A 41 -8.81 -10.72 16.67
C ASP A 41 -9.27 -9.46 15.91
N ARG A 42 -10.58 -9.34 15.72
CA ARG A 42 -11.23 -8.28 14.94
C ARG A 42 -11.14 -6.89 15.59
N GLU A 43 -11.19 -6.81 16.91
CA GLU A 43 -11.07 -5.55 17.65
C GLU A 43 -9.61 -5.06 17.61
N SER A 44 -8.65 -5.96 17.81
CA SER A 44 -7.22 -5.67 17.64
C SER A 44 -6.89 -5.22 16.21
N ALA A 45 -7.51 -5.82 15.18
CA ALA A 45 -7.36 -5.38 13.80
C ALA A 45 -7.88 -3.94 13.59
N ILE A 46 -9.06 -3.60 14.14
CA ILE A 46 -9.63 -2.25 14.10
C ILE A 46 -8.71 -1.25 14.81
N ARG A 47 -8.23 -1.56 16.03
CA ARG A 47 -7.28 -0.71 16.77
C ARG A 47 -5.97 -0.48 16.00
N LEU A 48 -5.45 -1.51 15.33
CA LEU A 48 -4.26 -1.39 14.48
C LEU A 48 -4.50 -0.47 13.28
N MET A 49 -5.65 -0.57 12.63
CA MET A 49 -6.00 0.30 11.50
C MET A 49 -6.28 1.74 11.95
N GLN A 50 -6.90 1.93 13.12
CA GLN A 50 -7.03 3.25 13.75
C GLN A 50 -5.67 3.91 13.95
N LYS A 51 -4.68 3.21 14.53
CA LYS A 51 -3.32 3.76 14.68
C LYS A 51 -2.66 4.15 13.36
N LEU A 52 -2.88 3.38 12.28
CA LEU A 52 -2.39 3.78 10.95
C LEU A 52 -3.12 5.03 10.43
N MET A 53 -4.36 5.28 10.84
CA MET A 53 -5.13 6.47 10.48
C MET A 53 -4.71 7.69 11.30
N ASP A 54 -4.52 7.52 12.62
CA ASP A 54 -4.02 8.54 13.55
C ASP A 54 -2.61 9.04 13.16
N HIS A 55 -1.77 8.14 12.65
CA HIS A 55 -0.45 8.46 12.10
C HIS A 55 -0.47 8.88 10.61
N TYR A 56 -1.64 9.20 10.05
CA TYR A 56 -1.82 9.67 8.66
C TYR A 56 -1.27 8.71 7.57
N ILE A 57 -1.11 7.41 7.87
CA ILE A 57 -0.64 6.40 6.91
C ILE A 57 -1.78 5.96 5.99
N ILE A 58 -3.00 5.84 6.54
CA ILE A 58 -4.24 5.57 5.79
C ILE A 58 -5.32 6.61 6.09
N HIS A 59 -6.34 6.68 5.25
CA HIS A 59 -7.52 7.53 5.46
C HIS A 59 -8.76 6.99 4.74
N HIS A 60 -9.95 7.47 5.12
CA HIS A 60 -11.18 7.24 4.35
C HIS A 60 -11.10 8.05 3.06
N VAL A 61 -11.53 7.49 1.92
CA VAL A 61 -11.24 8.10 0.60
C VAL A 61 -11.95 9.44 0.38
N CYS A 62 -13.02 9.74 1.13
CA CYS A 62 -13.67 11.06 1.16
C CYS A 62 -13.33 11.90 2.41
N ASP A 63 -12.44 11.43 3.29
CA ASP A 63 -12.09 12.00 4.60
C ASP A 63 -13.28 12.28 5.57
N GLU A 64 -14.52 11.88 5.23
CA GLU A 64 -15.76 12.00 6.03
C GLU A 64 -15.76 11.30 7.41
N HIS A 65 -14.72 10.54 7.74
CA HIS A 65 -14.64 9.75 8.97
C HIS A 65 -13.27 9.98 9.61
N SER A 66 -13.25 10.39 10.89
CA SER A 66 -12.05 10.39 11.74
C SER A 66 -11.62 8.99 12.14
N ASP A 67 -12.59 8.08 12.26
CA ASP A 67 -12.40 6.77 12.86
C ASP A 67 -12.38 5.67 11.79
N TYR A 68 -11.59 4.63 12.03
CA TYR A 68 -11.56 3.43 11.21
C TYR A 68 -12.79 2.55 11.49
N LYS A 69 -13.63 2.36 10.46
CA LYS A 69 -14.87 1.60 10.54
C LYS A 69 -14.78 0.34 9.70
N ASP A 70 -14.83 -0.82 10.38
CA ASP A 70 -14.93 -2.15 9.77
C ASP A 70 -16.30 -2.37 9.10
N ALA A 71 -16.42 -1.79 7.91
CA ALA A 71 -17.62 -1.80 7.09
C ALA A 71 -17.27 -1.88 5.60
N LYS A 72 -18.28 -1.79 4.72
CA LYS A 72 -18.10 -1.70 3.26
C LYS A 72 -17.70 -0.28 2.82
N LEU A 73 -16.77 0.34 3.55
CA LEU A 73 -16.25 1.68 3.31
C LEU A 73 -14.88 1.61 2.63
N LEU A 74 -14.56 2.61 1.82
CA LEU A 74 -13.31 2.68 1.05
C LEU A 74 -12.27 3.49 1.81
N TYR A 75 -11.10 2.89 2.00
CA TYR A 75 -9.93 3.51 2.58
C TYR A 75 -8.74 3.41 1.60
N ARG A 76 -7.74 4.28 1.76
CA ARG A 76 -6.54 4.34 0.92
C ARG A 76 -5.31 4.64 1.79
N PHE A 77 -4.12 4.25 1.32
CA PHE A 77 -2.86 4.76 1.88
C PHE A 77 -2.59 6.18 1.39
N ARG A 78 -2.34 7.16 2.27
CA ARG A 78 -2.06 8.55 1.85
C ARG A 78 -0.84 8.68 0.92
N LYS A 79 0.04 7.67 0.88
CA LYS A 79 1.16 7.60 -0.08
C LYS A 79 0.68 7.41 -1.53
N ASP A 80 -0.49 6.83 -1.73
CA ASP A 80 -0.99 6.42 -3.05
C ASP A 80 -1.75 7.54 -3.78
N ASP A 81 -2.03 8.66 -3.12
CA ASP A 81 -2.57 9.91 -3.71
C ASP A 81 -1.77 11.16 -3.35
N GLY A 82 -0.58 11.00 -2.77
CA GLY A 82 0.33 12.11 -2.45
C GLY A 82 -0.03 12.92 -1.20
N THR A 83 -1.07 12.53 -0.44
CA THR A 83 -1.48 13.23 0.79
C THR A 83 -0.67 12.85 2.04
N PHE A 84 0.34 11.97 1.92
CA PHE A 84 1.13 11.50 3.06
C PHE A 84 2.07 12.60 3.61
N PRO A 85 2.02 12.94 4.91
CA PRO A 85 2.83 14.01 5.47
C PRO A 85 4.31 13.62 5.55
N LEU A 86 5.10 14.16 4.62
CA LEU A 86 6.57 14.03 4.59
C LEU A 86 7.22 15.06 5.53
N SER A 87 7.12 14.83 6.85
CA SER A 87 7.87 15.61 7.85
C SER A 87 9.39 15.47 7.64
N LYS A 88 10.20 16.36 8.23
CA LYS A 88 11.67 16.28 8.16
C LYS A 88 12.16 14.90 8.61
N ASP A 89 11.70 14.45 9.76
CA ASP A 89 12.06 13.19 10.39
C ASP A 89 11.71 11.99 9.50
N VAL A 90 10.52 12.00 8.89
CA VAL A 90 10.06 10.96 7.96
C VAL A 90 10.90 10.95 6.68
N LYS A 91 11.27 12.12 6.15
CA LYS A 91 12.18 12.22 4.99
C LYS A 91 13.56 11.65 5.32
N VAL A 92 14.13 11.99 6.48
CA VAL A 92 15.44 11.48 6.91
C VAL A 92 15.39 9.96 7.15
N PHE A 93 14.33 9.45 7.78
CA PHE A 93 14.13 8.01 7.95
C PHE A 93 14.03 7.27 6.62
N MET A 94 13.21 7.76 5.68
CA MET A 94 13.05 7.16 4.35
C MET A 94 14.36 7.19 3.55
N ARG A 95 15.13 8.29 3.64
CA ARG A 95 16.47 8.40 3.03
C ARG A 95 17.42 7.37 3.65
N GLY A 96 17.49 7.30 4.98
CA GLY A 96 18.32 6.33 5.70
C GLY A 96 18.00 4.87 5.38
N GLN A 97 16.71 4.52 5.23
CA GLN A 97 16.30 3.19 4.77
C GLN A 97 16.79 2.93 3.34
N SER A 98 16.58 3.87 2.42
CA SER A 98 16.99 3.73 1.01
C SER A 98 18.50 3.59 0.86
N LEU A 99 19.30 4.34 1.63
CA LEU A 99 20.76 4.24 1.65
C LEU A 99 21.20 2.85 2.15
N TYR A 100 20.59 2.35 3.23
CA TYR A 100 20.88 1.01 3.74
C TYR A 100 20.52 -0.10 2.74
N GLU A 101 19.37 0.02 2.07
CA GLU A 101 18.94 -0.93 1.05
C GLU A 101 19.91 -0.97 -0.14
N LYS A 102 20.35 0.20 -0.63
CA LYS A 102 21.43 0.30 -1.64
C LYS A 102 22.71 -0.37 -1.14
N LEU A 103 23.23 0.03 0.03
CA LEU A 103 24.47 -0.49 0.60
C LEU A 103 24.50 -2.01 0.79
N VAL A 104 23.35 -2.64 1.08
CA VAL A 104 23.24 -4.10 1.25
C VAL A 104 23.00 -4.83 -0.07
N SER A 105 22.66 -4.12 -1.15
CA SER A 105 22.45 -4.69 -2.49
C SER A 105 23.72 -4.77 -3.35
N VAL A 106 24.74 -3.98 -3.05
CA VAL A 106 26.03 -3.96 -3.76
C VAL A 106 26.96 -5.06 -3.22
N GLU A 107 27.65 -5.77 -4.11
CA GLU A 107 28.58 -6.86 -3.75
C GLU A 107 29.78 -6.34 -2.93
N GLU A 108 30.45 -5.29 -3.41
CA GLU A 108 31.56 -4.60 -2.72
C GLU A 108 31.07 -3.49 -1.78
N SER A 109 30.27 -3.86 -0.78
CA SER A 109 29.74 -2.93 0.21
C SER A 109 30.81 -2.35 1.16
N ILE A 110 30.73 -1.06 1.49
CA ILE A 110 31.54 -0.45 2.56
C ILE A 110 31.18 -0.98 3.98
N LEU A 111 30.03 -1.67 4.10
CA LEU A 111 29.54 -2.27 5.35
C LEU A 111 30.31 -3.54 5.75
N LYS A 112 31.52 -3.35 6.28
CA LYS A 112 32.47 -4.43 6.58
C LYS A 112 32.50 -4.78 8.08
N VAL A 113 33.09 -5.93 8.39
CA VAL A 113 33.47 -6.27 9.77
C VAL A 113 34.81 -5.60 10.07
N ARG A 114 34.87 -4.81 11.14
CA ARG A 114 36.09 -4.11 11.58
C ARG A 114 36.33 -4.32 13.07
N GLU A 115 37.55 -4.11 13.53
CA GLU A 115 37.94 -4.32 14.93
C GLU A 115 38.50 -3.02 15.52
N GLU A 116 38.00 -2.63 16.69
CA GLU A 116 38.44 -1.45 17.43
C GLU A 116 38.54 -1.82 18.92
N ASN A 117 39.65 -1.49 19.59
CA ASN A 117 39.90 -1.82 21.00
C ASN A 117 39.65 -3.31 21.35
N SER A 118 40.10 -4.22 20.48
CA SER A 118 39.88 -5.68 20.57
C SER A 118 38.41 -6.11 20.58
N VAL A 119 37.51 -5.28 20.04
CA VAL A 119 36.09 -5.60 19.84
C VAL A 119 35.79 -5.61 18.34
N LYS A 120 35.25 -6.73 17.85
CA LYS A 120 34.80 -6.86 16.46
C LYS A 120 33.37 -6.32 16.31
N TYR A 121 33.20 -5.40 15.38
CA TYR A 121 31.94 -4.76 15.04
C TYR A 121 31.54 -5.15 13.61
N GLN A 122 30.30 -5.59 13.43
CA GLN A 122 29.78 -6.03 12.12
C GLN A 122 29.01 -4.90 11.42
N ARG A 123 29.02 -4.86 10.08
CA ARG A 123 28.32 -3.85 9.26
C ARG A 123 28.69 -2.41 9.62
N THR A 124 29.97 -2.19 9.92
CA THR A 124 30.52 -0.85 10.15
C THR A 124 30.96 -0.19 8.86
N PHE A 125 31.10 1.12 8.88
CA PHE A 125 31.69 1.94 7.82
C PHE A 125 32.53 3.05 8.45
N LEU A 126 33.53 3.55 7.72
CA LEU A 126 34.25 4.77 8.10
C LEU A 126 33.44 6.01 7.70
N GLY A 127 33.58 7.12 8.43
CA GLY A 127 32.93 8.38 8.07
C GLY A 127 33.36 8.89 6.69
N SER A 128 34.66 8.81 6.41
CA SER A 128 35.30 9.08 5.12
C SER A 128 34.72 8.23 3.99
N GLU A 129 34.76 6.90 4.13
CA GLU A 129 34.21 5.94 3.14
C GLU A 129 32.72 6.18 2.85
N MET A 130 31.91 6.51 3.86
CA MET A 130 30.49 6.80 3.68
C MET A 130 30.28 8.10 2.88
N ILE A 131 31.10 9.12 3.12
CA ILE A 131 31.05 10.37 2.34
C ILE A 131 31.45 10.13 0.89
N ASP A 132 32.54 9.38 0.66
CA ASP A 132 32.99 9.00 -0.69
C ASP A 132 31.89 8.24 -1.44
N TRP A 133 31.29 7.24 -0.78
CA TRP A 133 30.20 6.44 -1.36
C TRP A 133 28.94 7.27 -1.64
N LEU A 134 28.55 8.18 -0.75
CA LEU A 134 27.38 9.07 -0.96
C LEU A 134 27.57 9.98 -2.19
N ILE A 135 28.79 10.49 -2.41
CA ILE A 135 29.11 11.31 -3.59
C ILE A 135 29.16 10.43 -4.84
N GLN A 136 29.79 9.26 -4.77
CA GLN A 136 29.91 8.32 -5.89
C GLN A 136 28.54 7.83 -6.41
N GLU A 137 27.58 7.61 -5.51
CA GLU A 137 26.20 7.23 -5.84
C GLU A 137 25.31 8.40 -6.29
N GLY A 138 25.82 9.64 -6.25
CA GLY A 138 25.03 10.85 -6.53
C GLY A 138 23.94 11.12 -5.50
N GLU A 139 24.10 10.68 -4.25
CA GLU A 139 23.15 10.93 -3.16
C GLU A 139 23.28 12.35 -2.57
N VAL A 140 24.43 13.01 -2.79
CA VAL A 140 24.81 14.38 -2.38
C VAL A 140 25.84 14.94 -3.38
N GLU A 141 25.94 16.26 -3.52
CA GLU A 141 26.84 16.88 -4.52
C GLU A 141 28.27 17.06 -4.01
N ASN A 142 28.47 17.15 -2.70
CA ASN A 142 29.75 17.49 -2.08
C ASN A 142 29.90 16.91 -0.66
N ARG A 143 31.13 16.97 -0.11
CA ARG A 143 31.46 16.42 1.22
C ARG A 143 30.70 17.11 2.37
N GLN A 144 30.38 18.40 2.23
CA GLN A 144 29.68 19.16 3.27
C GLN A 144 28.23 18.66 3.41
N GLU A 145 27.51 18.50 2.30
CA GLU A 145 26.19 17.88 2.27
C GLU A 145 26.21 16.43 2.76
N ALA A 146 27.25 15.66 2.42
CA ALA A 146 27.43 14.30 2.93
C ALA A 146 27.55 14.26 4.46
N VAL A 147 28.31 15.21 5.04
CA VAL A 147 28.40 15.38 6.50
C VAL A 147 27.05 15.77 7.08
N GLU A 148 26.34 16.76 6.52
CA GLU A 148 25.02 17.19 7.01
C GLU A 148 23.98 16.08 6.97
N LEU A 149 23.97 15.27 5.89
CA LEU A 149 23.14 14.08 5.78
C LEU A 149 23.50 13.03 6.85
N GLY A 150 24.79 12.70 7.02
CA GLY A 150 25.23 11.76 8.05
C GLY A 150 24.93 12.23 9.47
N ARG A 151 25.00 13.54 9.73
CA ARG A 151 24.59 14.15 11.00
C ARG A 151 23.09 13.98 11.25
N ALA A 152 22.25 14.30 10.27
CA ALA A 152 20.80 14.08 10.37
C ALA A 152 20.47 12.59 10.60
N LEU A 153 21.15 11.66 9.91
CA LEU A 153 20.98 10.23 10.13
C LEU A 153 21.36 9.81 11.57
N LEU A 154 22.37 10.44 12.17
CA LEU A 154 22.79 10.17 13.55
C LEU A 154 21.81 10.78 14.57
N GLU A 155 21.37 12.02 14.38
CA GLU A 155 20.38 12.70 15.22
C GLU A 155 19.03 11.96 15.28
N HIS A 156 18.60 11.41 14.14
CA HIS A 156 17.39 10.58 14.06
C HIS A 156 17.63 9.10 14.46
N GLY A 157 18.81 8.76 15.00
CA GLY A 157 19.13 7.44 15.53
C GLY A 157 19.18 6.31 14.50
N ILE A 158 19.38 6.64 13.22
CA ILE A 158 19.46 5.69 12.10
C ILE A 158 20.86 5.08 12.03
N ILE A 159 21.89 5.92 12.20
CA ILE A 159 23.29 5.53 12.35
C ILE A 159 23.80 5.95 13.73
N GLN A 160 24.89 5.33 14.19
CA GLN A 160 25.54 5.68 15.45
C GLN A 160 27.07 5.53 15.32
N HIS A 161 27.82 6.38 16.01
CA HIS A 161 29.24 6.14 16.24
C HIS A 161 29.41 4.92 17.17
N VAL A 162 30.36 4.03 16.86
CA VAL A 162 30.52 2.74 17.57
C VAL A 162 30.72 2.88 19.08
N SER A 163 31.44 3.91 19.55
CA SER A 163 31.59 4.21 20.99
C SER A 163 30.52 5.14 21.59
N ASN A 164 29.59 5.64 20.77
CA ASN A 164 28.56 6.63 21.11
C ASN A 164 29.11 7.94 21.76
N ARG A 165 30.32 8.37 21.36
CA ARG A 165 30.99 9.59 21.87
C ARG A 165 31.14 10.71 20.84
N HIS A 166 30.96 10.40 19.56
CA HIS A 166 31.21 11.31 18.46
C HIS A 166 29.95 11.51 17.61
N HIS A 167 29.77 12.73 17.15
CA HIS A 167 28.81 13.10 16.12
C HIS A 167 29.38 12.77 14.73
N PHE A 168 28.60 12.88 13.65
CA PHE A 168 29.10 12.51 12.32
C PHE A 168 30.00 13.61 11.71
N PHE A 169 31.18 13.21 11.23
CA PHE A 169 32.12 14.03 10.47
C PHE A 169 33.08 13.17 9.63
N ASP A 170 33.67 13.82 8.63
CA ASP A 170 34.65 13.23 7.71
C ASP A 170 35.90 12.76 8.45
N SER A 171 36.04 11.45 8.59
CA SER A 171 37.06 10.81 9.44
C SER A 171 37.07 9.28 9.32
N ASP A 172 38.21 8.69 9.64
CA ASP A 172 38.41 7.24 9.67
C ASP A 172 37.97 6.60 11.01
N ILE A 173 36.92 7.12 11.65
CA ILE A 173 36.30 6.51 12.84
C ILE A 173 35.08 5.68 12.47
N LEU A 174 34.74 4.69 13.31
CA LEU A 174 33.72 3.70 12.99
C LEU A 174 32.30 4.17 13.34
N TYR A 175 31.43 4.06 12.35
CA TYR A 175 29.99 4.18 12.50
C TYR A 175 29.30 2.88 12.05
N HIS A 176 28.05 2.71 12.46
CA HIS A 176 27.19 1.63 11.96
C HIS A 176 25.73 2.08 11.88
N PHE A 177 24.92 1.35 11.13
CA PHE A 177 23.47 1.49 11.21
C PHE A 177 22.97 0.92 12.53
N TRP A 178 22.29 1.75 13.32
CA TRP A 178 21.63 1.36 14.57
C TRP A 178 20.26 0.73 14.30
N ILE A 179 19.53 1.23 13.29
CA ILE A 179 18.24 0.68 12.89
C ILE A 179 18.43 -0.56 12.02
N ASN A 180 17.94 -1.70 12.50
CA ASN A 180 17.83 -2.92 11.69
C ASN A 180 16.64 -2.82 10.71
N PHE A 181 16.88 -2.22 9.53
CA PHE A 181 15.90 -2.15 8.44
C PHE A 181 15.51 -3.53 7.86
N ARG A 182 16.31 -4.59 8.08
CA ARG A 182 15.95 -5.96 7.68
C ARG A 182 14.96 -6.65 8.62
N ARG A 183 14.77 -6.12 9.85
CA ARG A 183 13.79 -6.67 10.80
C ARG A 183 12.37 -6.41 10.28
N ARG A 184 11.70 -7.48 9.85
CA ARG A 184 10.26 -7.47 9.61
C ARG A 184 9.50 -7.29 10.93
N ARG A 185 9.21 -6.03 11.29
CA ARG A 185 8.33 -5.71 12.42
C ARG A 185 6.90 -6.18 12.09
N ARG A 186 6.22 -6.77 13.07
CA ARG A 186 4.80 -7.16 12.96
C ARG A 186 3.91 -5.97 13.24
N LEU A 187 2.76 -5.91 12.57
CA LEU A 187 1.79 -4.83 12.79
C LEU A 187 1.31 -4.80 14.24
N THR A 188 1.14 -5.96 14.88
CA THR A 188 0.78 -6.10 16.31
C THR A 188 1.72 -5.38 17.28
N GLU A 189 2.97 -5.10 16.92
CA GLU A 189 3.91 -4.35 17.77
C GLU A 189 3.40 -2.93 18.09
N LEU A 190 2.54 -2.36 17.23
CA LEU A 190 1.90 -1.05 17.48
C LEU A 190 0.90 -1.06 18.65
N LEU A 191 0.40 -2.21 19.09
CA LEU A 191 -0.51 -2.29 20.25
C LEU A 191 0.25 -2.18 21.59
N SER A 192 1.55 -2.45 21.61
CA SER A 192 2.38 -2.49 22.82
C SER A 192 3.01 -1.13 23.17
N GLU A 193 2.17 -0.10 23.28
CA GLU A 193 2.56 1.29 23.55
C GLU A 193 2.93 1.55 25.02
N ASN A 194 3.96 0.86 25.52
CA ASN A 194 4.68 1.27 26.73
C ASN A 194 6.19 0.99 26.62
N SER A 195 6.70 0.85 25.39
CA SER A 195 8.10 0.55 25.08
C SER A 195 8.88 1.78 24.61
N SER A 196 8.49 2.99 25.00
CA SER A 196 9.15 4.26 24.67
C SER A 196 10.57 4.42 25.24
N ARG A 197 11.10 3.39 25.93
CA ARG A 197 12.53 3.21 26.25
C ARG A 197 13.10 1.82 25.97
N ALA A 198 12.30 0.85 25.53
CA ALA A 198 12.80 -0.48 25.21
C ALA A 198 13.23 -0.59 23.74
N LEU A 199 14.35 0.06 23.45
CA LEU A 199 15.45 -0.59 22.71
C LEU A 199 16.08 -1.69 23.59
N SER A 200 15.25 -2.53 24.23
CA SER A 200 15.73 -3.68 24.99
C SER A 200 16.08 -4.75 23.98
N GLU A 201 17.34 -4.71 23.55
CA GLU A 201 17.98 -5.76 22.77
C GLU A 201 17.75 -7.09 23.50
N SER A 202 16.93 -7.97 22.93
CA SER A 202 16.99 -9.38 23.27
C SER A 202 18.39 -9.87 22.85
N PRO A 203 19.22 -10.42 23.76
CA PRO A 203 20.60 -10.79 23.44
C PRO A 203 20.72 -11.85 22.33
N ASP A 204 19.63 -12.55 22.00
CA ASP A 204 19.51 -13.51 20.91
C ASP A 204 19.25 -12.89 19.52
N SER A 205 19.23 -11.55 19.38
CA SER A 205 19.10 -10.89 18.08
C SER A 205 20.43 -10.98 17.30
N PRO A 206 20.48 -11.68 16.14
CA PRO A 206 21.72 -11.84 15.35
C PRO A 206 22.17 -10.57 14.61
N PHE A 207 21.62 -9.40 14.99
CA PHE A 207 21.90 -8.09 14.41
C PHE A 207 22.22 -7.03 15.48
N CYS A 208 22.15 -7.38 16.77
CA CYS A 208 22.69 -6.55 17.84
C CYS A 208 24.22 -6.71 17.91
N LEU A 209 24.91 -5.78 18.56
CA LEU A 209 26.39 -5.75 18.60
C LEU A 209 26.97 -6.99 19.28
N ARG A 210 27.26 -8.06 18.51
CA ARG A 210 28.02 -9.19 19.01
C ARG A 210 29.49 -8.80 19.13
N LYS A 211 29.85 -8.23 20.28
CA LYS A 211 31.23 -8.23 20.79
C LYS A 211 31.68 -9.68 20.89
N LEU A 212 32.36 -10.15 19.85
CA LEU A 212 33.05 -11.43 19.86
C LEU A 212 34.20 -11.29 20.86
N ASN A 213 34.10 -11.98 22.00
CA ASN A 213 35.23 -12.10 22.91
C ASN A 213 36.38 -12.83 22.20
N PRO A 214 37.65 -12.57 22.58
CA PRO A 214 38.75 -13.43 22.20
C PRO A 214 38.48 -14.87 22.68
N GLU A 215 38.74 -15.85 21.81
CA GLU A 215 38.58 -17.28 22.12
C GLU A 215 39.39 -17.66 23.38
N PRO A 216 38.75 -18.13 24.47
CA PRO A 216 39.48 -18.75 25.56
C PRO A 216 39.95 -20.13 25.13
N GLY A 217 41.27 -20.32 25.06
CA GLY A 217 41.87 -21.57 24.61
C GLY A 217 41.47 -22.80 25.45
N ASN A 218 41.46 -23.95 24.79
CA ASN A 218 41.19 -25.29 25.33
C ASN A 218 41.55 -25.49 26.82
N THR A 219 40.54 -25.53 27.70
CA THR A 219 40.65 -26.26 28.97
C THR A 219 39.37 -27.03 29.26
N SER A 220 39.48 -28.35 29.22
CA SER A 220 38.41 -29.28 29.59
C SER A 220 38.44 -29.54 31.10
N PHE A 221 37.40 -29.15 31.84
CA PHE A 221 37.06 -29.85 33.08
C PHE A 221 35.57 -29.77 33.44
N LEU A 222 35.02 -30.90 33.88
CA LEU A 222 33.65 -31.06 34.34
C LEU A 222 33.57 -30.90 35.87
N SER A 223 32.52 -30.26 36.36
CA SER A 223 31.97 -30.55 37.70
C SER A 223 30.45 -30.45 37.67
N VAL A 224 29.78 -31.27 38.48
CA VAL A 224 28.40 -31.76 38.24
C VAL A 224 27.51 -31.64 39.48
N GLN A 225 26.19 -31.59 39.23
CA GLN A 225 25.03 -31.75 40.15
C GLN A 225 24.70 -30.56 41.07
N THR A 226 23.44 -30.30 41.47
CA THR A 226 22.13 -31.00 41.25
C THR A 226 21.11 -30.02 40.61
N ASN A 227 19.79 -30.23 40.41
CA ASN A 227 18.80 -31.29 40.74
C ASN A 227 17.59 -31.19 39.78
N LYS A 228 17.08 -32.32 39.25
CA LYS A 228 15.69 -32.63 38.80
C LYS A 228 14.92 -31.67 37.85
N GLU A 229 14.17 -32.13 36.83
CA GLU A 229 13.91 -33.48 36.32
C GLU A 229 13.45 -33.39 34.84
N ILE A 230 13.90 -34.30 33.97
CA ILE A 230 13.39 -34.44 32.60
C ILE A 230 12.96 -35.90 32.41
N LYS A 231 11.71 -36.13 31.98
CA LYS A 231 11.24 -37.45 31.52
C LYS A 231 11.16 -37.49 30.00
N VAL A 232 12.09 -38.19 29.36
CA VAL A 232 11.97 -38.71 28.00
C VAL A 232 12.52 -40.13 27.97
N VAL A 233 11.68 -41.08 27.52
CA VAL A 233 12.03 -42.47 27.15
C VAL A 233 11.14 -42.76 25.94
N SER A 234 11.53 -42.54 24.69
CA SER A 234 12.57 -43.18 23.86
C SER A 234 12.14 -44.49 23.18
N ALA A 235 12.17 -44.46 21.84
CA ALA A 235 12.29 -45.59 20.90
C ALA A 235 11.12 -46.61 20.78
N VAL A 236 10.72 -46.92 19.54
CA VAL A 236 11.22 -48.07 18.75
C VAL A 236 10.54 -48.10 17.37
N ARG A 237 11.28 -48.44 16.31
CA ARG A 237 10.73 -48.75 14.97
C ARG A 237 10.10 -50.16 14.96
N ARG A 238 8.95 -50.35 14.30
CA ARG A 238 8.68 -51.62 13.58
C ARG A 238 7.70 -51.47 12.43
N SER A 239 7.78 -52.41 11.50
CA SER A 239 7.22 -52.37 10.15
C SER A 239 5.90 -53.13 10.02
N SER A 240 5.31 -52.98 8.83
CA SER A 240 4.06 -53.54 8.29
C SER A 240 3.82 -55.05 8.43
N ILE A 241 2.54 -55.42 8.43
CA ILE A 241 1.91 -56.67 7.95
C ILE A 241 0.49 -56.28 7.47
N THR A 242 0.11 -56.39 6.19
CA THR A 242 -0.55 -57.55 5.51
C THR A 242 -1.81 -58.05 6.23
N SER A 243 -2.96 -58.33 5.58
CA SER A 243 -3.23 -58.70 4.17
C SER A 243 -4.74 -58.68 3.82
N LEU A 244 -5.09 -58.44 2.53
CA LEU A 244 -6.24 -59.01 1.76
C LEU A 244 -7.68 -58.79 2.33
N SER A 245 -8.79 -58.83 1.58
CA SER A 245 -9.10 -59.10 0.17
C SER A 245 -10.28 -58.22 -0.28
N GLY A 246 -10.54 -58.08 -1.59
CA GLY A 246 -11.54 -57.14 -2.10
C GLY A 246 -12.99 -57.65 -2.06
N ASN A 247 -13.94 -56.73 -2.29
CA ASN A 247 -14.84 -56.86 -3.44
C ASN A 247 -15.49 -55.54 -3.86
N SER A 248 -15.98 -55.51 -5.09
CA SER A 248 -16.68 -54.40 -5.72
C SER A 248 -18.05 -54.11 -5.09
N ASN A 249 -18.38 -52.83 -4.92
CA ASN A 249 -19.59 -52.28 -5.55
C ASN A 249 -19.56 -50.74 -5.65
N THR A 250 -20.01 -50.26 -6.80
CA THR A 250 -20.26 -48.84 -7.09
C THR A 250 -21.40 -48.30 -6.24
N TYR A 251 -21.25 -47.13 -5.60
CA TYR A 251 -22.29 -46.09 -5.40
C TYR A 251 -21.72 -44.94 -4.55
N PHE A 252 -21.02 -43.98 -5.15
CA PHE A 252 -20.80 -42.66 -4.54
C PHE A 252 -20.89 -41.56 -5.59
N SER A 253 -21.77 -40.60 -5.31
CA SER A 253 -22.03 -39.42 -6.15
C SER A 253 -20.80 -38.52 -6.24
N ALA A 254 -20.53 -37.99 -7.43
CA ALA A 254 -19.49 -36.97 -7.61
C ALA A 254 -19.83 -35.69 -6.81
N PRO A 255 -18.83 -34.97 -6.26
CA PRO A 255 -19.06 -33.68 -5.64
C PRO A 255 -19.47 -32.65 -6.72
N PRO A 256 -20.33 -31.66 -6.39
CA PRO A 256 -20.74 -30.67 -7.37
C PRO A 256 -19.56 -29.76 -7.72
N THR A 257 -19.11 -29.81 -8.96
CA THR A 257 -18.27 -28.76 -9.53
C THR A 257 -19.08 -27.46 -9.53
N LEU A 258 -18.68 -26.50 -8.70
CA LEU A 258 -19.22 -25.15 -8.72
C LEU A 258 -18.79 -24.47 -10.04
N VAL A 259 -19.62 -24.65 -11.06
CA VAL A 259 -19.59 -23.85 -12.27
C VAL A 259 -19.95 -22.44 -11.85
N PHE A 260 -18.93 -21.59 -11.67
CA PHE A 260 -19.14 -20.15 -11.56
C PHE A 260 -19.88 -19.71 -12.83
N PRO A 261 -21.09 -19.10 -12.72
CA PRO A 261 -21.65 -18.43 -13.88
C PRO A 261 -20.67 -17.34 -14.31
N PRO A 262 -20.54 -17.06 -15.62
CA PRO A 262 -19.75 -15.91 -16.05
C PRO A 262 -20.27 -14.69 -15.32
N VAL A 263 -19.36 -13.82 -14.86
CA VAL A 263 -19.74 -12.59 -14.15
C VAL A 263 -20.69 -11.83 -15.06
N ALA A 264 -21.98 -11.86 -14.71
CA ALA A 264 -22.97 -11.09 -15.41
C ALA A 264 -22.61 -9.64 -15.15
N GLU A 265 -22.04 -8.98 -16.17
CA GLU A 265 -21.96 -7.53 -16.19
C GLU A 265 -23.39 -7.03 -16.08
N CYS A 266 -23.80 -6.65 -14.87
CA CYS A 266 -25.06 -5.99 -14.61
C CYS A 266 -24.98 -4.57 -15.17
N ASN A 267 -24.85 -4.45 -16.49
CA ASN A 267 -25.05 -3.21 -17.20
C ASN A 267 -26.51 -2.80 -16.95
N PRO A 268 -26.75 -1.68 -16.24
CA PRO A 268 -28.10 -1.26 -15.92
C PRO A 268 -28.87 -1.00 -17.22
N LYS A 269 -30.16 -1.31 -17.22
CA LYS A 269 -31.03 -1.07 -18.38
C LYS A 269 -30.95 0.41 -18.79
N SER A 270 -31.00 0.69 -20.09
CA SER A 270 -31.00 2.06 -20.59
C SER A 270 -32.13 2.86 -19.96
N VAL A 271 -31.86 4.11 -19.59
CA VAL A 271 -32.87 5.05 -19.09
C VAL A 271 -33.78 5.60 -20.20
N LEU A 272 -33.38 5.44 -21.46
CA LEU A 272 -34.17 5.88 -22.60
C LEU A 272 -35.37 4.94 -22.83
N LYS A 273 -36.58 5.51 -22.86
CA LYS A 273 -37.84 4.77 -23.13
C LYS A 273 -37.96 4.25 -24.56
N ARG A 274 -37.26 4.90 -25.51
CA ARG A 274 -37.17 4.52 -26.93
C ARG A 274 -35.77 4.88 -27.46
N PRO A 275 -35.30 4.25 -28.55
CA PRO A 275 -34.18 4.79 -29.30
C PRO A 275 -34.50 6.19 -29.85
N VAL A 276 -33.47 7.03 -29.91
CA VAL A 276 -33.45 8.37 -30.50
C VAL A 276 -32.23 8.39 -31.40
N THR A 277 -32.34 8.86 -32.65
CA THR A 277 -31.21 8.90 -33.58
C THR A 277 -30.57 10.29 -33.64
N THR A 278 -29.40 10.38 -34.26
CA THR A 278 -28.70 11.64 -34.48
C THR A 278 -29.46 12.60 -35.39
N GLU A 279 -30.20 12.07 -36.36
CA GLU A 279 -31.00 12.83 -37.31
C GLU A 279 -32.23 13.44 -36.64
N GLU A 280 -32.83 12.70 -35.69
CA GLU A 280 -33.97 13.18 -34.91
C GLU A 280 -33.59 14.40 -34.05
N LEU A 281 -32.47 14.30 -33.30
CA LEU A 281 -31.97 15.39 -32.45
C LEU A 281 -31.63 16.67 -33.24
N LEU A 282 -31.17 16.52 -34.48
CA LEU A 282 -30.75 17.63 -35.34
C LEU A 282 -31.86 18.15 -36.26
N SER A 283 -33.03 17.51 -36.29
CA SER A 283 -34.10 17.88 -37.21
C SER A 283 -34.64 19.29 -36.93
N PRO A 284 -34.86 20.14 -37.95
CA PRO A 284 -35.41 21.48 -37.74
C PRO A 284 -36.80 21.42 -37.08
N GLY A 285 -36.93 22.04 -35.90
CA GLY A 285 -38.16 21.98 -35.11
C GLY A 285 -38.30 20.74 -34.22
N ALA A 286 -37.24 19.93 -34.05
CA ALA A 286 -37.24 18.85 -33.06
C ALA A 286 -37.54 19.38 -31.65
N PRO A 287 -38.25 18.60 -30.80
CA PRO A 287 -38.60 19.01 -29.44
C PRO A 287 -37.42 18.84 -28.48
N TYR A 288 -36.23 19.31 -28.85
CA TYR A 288 -35.01 19.22 -28.05
C TYR A 288 -34.34 20.59 -27.94
N VAL A 289 -34.04 21.00 -26.71
CA VAL A 289 -33.28 22.23 -26.42
C VAL A 289 -31.84 21.88 -26.05
N LYS A 290 -30.89 22.65 -26.60
CA LYS A 290 -29.48 22.53 -26.24
C LYS A 290 -29.17 23.41 -25.02
N LYS A 291 -28.40 22.87 -24.06
CA LYS A 291 -27.88 23.58 -22.89
C LYS A 291 -26.37 23.39 -22.76
N THR A 292 -25.66 24.45 -22.42
CA THR A 292 -24.22 24.41 -22.11
C THR A 292 -24.04 24.33 -20.60
N LEU A 293 -23.33 23.30 -20.13
CA LEU A 293 -23.04 23.05 -18.72
C LEU A 293 -21.53 23.15 -18.50
N THR A 294 -21.11 23.87 -17.45
CA THR A 294 -19.71 23.95 -17.03
C THR A 294 -19.55 23.21 -15.70
N ILE A 295 -18.79 22.13 -15.71
CA ILE A 295 -18.65 21.19 -14.59
C ILE A 295 -17.20 21.22 -14.11
N VAL A 296 -16.94 21.76 -12.92
CA VAL A 296 -15.61 21.72 -12.29
C VAL A 296 -15.47 20.39 -11.55
N GLY A 297 -14.62 19.49 -12.04
CA GLY A 297 -14.41 18.18 -11.42
C GLY A 297 -13.74 18.27 -10.04
N ASP A 298 -14.17 17.42 -9.12
CA ASP A 298 -13.55 17.24 -7.81
C ASP A 298 -12.36 16.26 -7.86
N ALA A 299 -11.82 15.87 -6.70
CA ALA A 299 -10.65 14.97 -6.61
C ALA A 299 -10.88 13.57 -7.19
N VAL A 300 -12.13 13.22 -7.49
CA VAL A 300 -12.57 11.88 -7.93
C VAL A 300 -13.23 11.91 -9.31
N GLY A 301 -13.71 13.07 -9.76
CA GLY A 301 -14.20 13.31 -11.12
C GLY A 301 -15.40 14.26 -11.16
N TRP A 302 -16.34 14.00 -12.07
CA TRP A 302 -17.45 14.91 -12.36
C TRP A 302 -18.82 14.42 -11.88
N GLY A 303 -18.95 13.15 -11.44
CA GLY A 303 -20.20 12.65 -10.85
C GLY A 303 -21.32 12.31 -11.85
N PHE A 304 -21.00 11.81 -13.05
CA PHE A 304 -22.01 11.34 -14.01
C PHE A 304 -21.54 10.12 -14.82
N VAL A 305 -22.45 9.52 -15.59
CA VAL A 305 -22.15 8.37 -16.47
C VAL A 305 -22.74 8.59 -17.86
N VAL A 306 -21.89 8.55 -18.88
CA VAL A 306 -22.30 8.47 -20.29
C VAL A 306 -22.47 7.00 -20.70
N ARG A 307 -23.52 6.71 -21.48
CA ARG A 307 -23.73 5.46 -22.22
C ARG A 307 -24.29 5.79 -23.61
N GLY A 308 -24.62 4.75 -24.38
CA GLY A 308 -25.16 4.89 -25.73
C GLY A 308 -24.10 4.63 -26.80
N GLY A 309 -24.55 4.67 -28.05
CA GLY A 309 -23.71 4.51 -29.23
C GLY A 309 -23.64 5.83 -29.97
N ARG A 310 -24.61 6.09 -30.85
CA ARG A 310 -24.73 7.32 -31.63
C ARG A 310 -26.22 7.66 -31.71
N PRO A 311 -26.74 8.64 -30.95
CA PRO A 311 -26.07 9.49 -29.97
C PRO A 311 -25.76 8.79 -28.63
N CYS A 312 -24.90 9.41 -27.84
CA CYS A 312 -24.67 9.05 -26.44
C CYS A 312 -25.55 9.88 -25.49
N HIS A 313 -25.92 9.29 -24.35
CA HIS A 313 -26.81 9.88 -23.34
C HIS A 313 -26.26 9.76 -21.91
N ILE A 314 -26.71 10.66 -21.04
CA ILE A 314 -26.45 10.62 -19.61
C ILE A 314 -27.33 9.54 -18.97
N GLN A 315 -26.69 8.44 -18.56
CA GLN A 315 -27.33 7.28 -17.95
C GLN A 315 -27.61 7.50 -16.45
N ALA A 316 -26.74 8.26 -15.76
CA ALA A 316 -26.86 8.52 -14.32
C ALA A 316 -26.09 9.79 -13.95
N VAL A 317 -26.56 10.48 -12.90
CA VAL A 317 -25.91 11.64 -12.27
C VAL A 317 -25.89 11.41 -10.76
N ASP A 318 -24.77 11.72 -10.11
CA ASP A 318 -24.57 11.67 -8.66
C ASP A 318 -25.27 12.90 -8.05
N PRO A 319 -26.35 12.76 -7.24
CA PRO A 319 -27.16 13.90 -6.80
C PRO A 319 -26.42 14.96 -5.97
N GLY A 320 -25.32 14.58 -5.31
CA GLY A 320 -24.42 15.51 -4.61
C GLY A 320 -23.14 15.85 -5.38
N GLY A 321 -23.00 15.37 -6.62
CA GLY A 321 -21.78 15.49 -7.42
C GLY A 321 -21.71 16.77 -8.27
N PRO A 322 -20.51 17.10 -8.79
CA PRO A 322 -20.30 18.32 -9.58
C PRO A 322 -21.25 18.48 -10.77
N ALA A 323 -21.57 17.39 -11.49
CA ALA A 323 -22.49 17.42 -12.62
C ALA A 323 -23.94 17.74 -12.22
N ALA A 324 -24.42 17.24 -11.07
CA ALA A 324 -25.74 17.62 -10.55
C ALA A 324 -25.78 19.11 -10.17
N ALA A 325 -24.73 19.61 -9.50
CA ALA A 325 -24.60 21.02 -9.17
C ALA A 325 -24.56 21.93 -10.41
N ALA A 326 -23.99 21.44 -11.52
CA ALA A 326 -24.00 22.12 -12.82
C ALA A 326 -25.32 21.97 -13.61
N GLY A 327 -26.33 21.28 -13.07
CA GLY A 327 -27.65 21.11 -13.70
C GLY A 327 -27.76 19.97 -14.72
N MET A 328 -26.81 19.02 -14.73
CA MET A 328 -26.91 17.83 -15.57
C MET A 328 -28.03 16.91 -15.09
N LYS A 329 -28.81 16.36 -16.03
CA LYS A 329 -29.90 15.41 -15.78
C LYS A 329 -29.67 14.09 -16.52
N VAL A 330 -30.33 13.05 -16.02
CA VAL A 330 -30.47 11.76 -16.71
C VAL A 330 -31.28 11.93 -18.01
N CYS A 331 -31.02 11.08 -19.01
CA CYS A 331 -31.62 11.12 -20.36
C CYS A 331 -31.24 12.30 -21.26
N GLN A 332 -30.37 13.22 -20.83
CA GLN A 332 -29.81 14.24 -21.72
C GLN A 332 -28.84 13.60 -22.73
N PHE A 333 -28.83 14.06 -23.98
CA PHE A 333 -27.92 13.58 -25.03
C PHE A 333 -26.66 14.46 -25.09
N VAL A 334 -25.49 13.87 -25.30
CA VAL A 334 -24.21 14.61 -25.32
C VAL A 334 -23.96 15.17 -26.73
N PHE A 335 -24.06 16.49 -26.89
CA PHE A 335 -23.84 17.16 -28.16
C PHE A 335 -22.35 17.45 -28.40
N SER A 336 -21.68 18.05 -27.42
CA SER A 336 -20.24 18.34 -27.47
C SER A 336 -19.57 18.22 -26.11
N VAL A 337 -18.26 18.02 -26.12
CA VAL A 337 -17.37 17.98 -24.95
C VAL A 337 -16.14 18.82 -25.23
N ASN A 338 -15.92 19.86 -24.42
CA ASN A 338 -14.84 20.84 -24.56
C ASN A 338 -14.73 21.42 -25.99
N GLY A 339 -15.88 21.69 -26.62
CA GLY A 339 -15.96 22.19 -28.00
C GLY A 339 -15.84 21.12 -29.10
N VAL A 340 -15.48 19.88 -28.77
CA VAL A 340 -15.48 18.75 -29.72
C VAL A 340 -16.91 18.24 -29.89
N TYR A 341 -17.41 18.19 -31.12
CA TYR A 341 -18.73 17.63 -31.45
C TYR A 341 -18.72 16.10 -31.37
N VAL A 342 -19.63 15.50 -30.59
CA VAL A 342 -19.56 14.06 -30.24
C VAL A 342 -20.82 13.22 -30.52
N LEU A 343 -21.90 13.76 -31.10
CA LEU A 343 -23.13 12.99 -31.36
C LEU A 343 -22.91 11.69 -32.17
N HIS A 344 -21.86 11.64 -32.99
CA HIS A 344 -21.49 10.51 -33.84
C HIS A 344 -20.42 9.59 -33.21
N LEU A 345 -19.97 9.87 -31.98
CA LEU A 345 -18.96 9.12 -31.25
C LEU A 345 -19.60 8.23 -30.19
N ASP A 346 -18.97 7.08 -29.92
CA ASP A 346 -19.41 6.17 -28.87
C ASP A 346 -18.99 6.61 -27.46
N TYR A 347 -19.60 5.99 -26.46
CA TYR A 347 -19.35 6.33 -25.05
C TYR A 347 -17.91 6.05 -24.61
N GLN A 348 -17.19 5.15 -25.30
CA GLN A 348 -15.78 4.84 -24.99
C GLN A 348 -14.89 6.00 -25.42
N THR A 349 -15.08 6.49 -26.64
CA THR A 349 -14.37 7.65 -27.18
C THR A 349 -14.69 8.91 -26.37
N ILE A 350 -15.97 9.14 -26.05
CA ILE A 350 -16.40 10.27 -25.20
C ILE A 350 -15.81 10.15 -23.79
N SER A 351 -15.79 8.96 -23.19
CA SER A 351 -15.15 8.76 -21.88
C SER A 351 -13.65 9.06 -21.92
N SER A 352 -12.95 8.70 -23.00
CA SER A 352 -11.53 9.02 -23.20
C SER A 352 -11.30 10.53 -23.30
N LEU A 353 -12.11 11.24 -24.10
CA LEU A 353 -12.07 12.70 -24.24
C LEU A 353 -12.30 13.43 -22.91
N ILE A 354 -13.24 12.94 -22.07
CA ILE A 354 -13.48 13.50 -20.74
C ILE A 354 -12.30 13.21 -19.81
N MET A 355 -11.80 11.98 -19.77
CA MET A 355 -10.75 11.55 -18.83
C MET A 355 -9.35 12.10 -19.15
N THR A 356 -9.05 12.38 -20.42
CA THR A 356 -7.78 12.99 -20.86
C THR A 356 -7.85 14.52 -20.95
N GLY A 357 -9.04 15.10 -20.83
CA GLY A 357 -9.27 16.54 -20.89
C GLY A 357 -8.96 17.30 -19.58
N PRO A 358 -9.11 18.63 -19.60
CA PRO A 358 -8.99 19.47 -18.41
C PRO A 358 -10.06 19.11 -17.36
N ARG A 359 -9.74 19.39 -16.09
CA ARG A 359 -10.62 19.11 -14.95
C ARG A 359 -11.90 19.94 -14.95
N THR A 360 -11.92 21.10 -15.60
CA THR A 360 -13.15 21.83 -15.91
C THR A 360 -13.68 21.36 -17.24
N LEU A 361 -14.87 20.77 -17.24
CA LEU A 361 -15.52 20.18 -18.39
C LEU A 361 -16.63 21.11 -18.89
N VAL A 362 -16.57 21.54 -20.14
CA VAL A 362 -17.65 22.29 -20.79
C VAL A 362 -18.39 21.34 -21.72
N MET A 363 -19.64 21.01 -21.40
CA MET A 363 -20.45 20.11 -22.22
C MET A 363 -21.64 20.85 -22.80
N GLU A 364 -21.93 20.66 -24.08
CA GLU A 364 -23.27 20.91 -24.60
C GLU A 364 -24.08 19.62 -24.54
N VAL A 365 -25.27 19.69 -23.95
CA VAL A 365 -26.22 18.58 -23.87
C VAL A 365 -27.56 18.97 -24.47
N MET A 366 -28.31 18.01 -25.00
CA MET A 366 -29.67 18.21 -25.50
C MET A 366 -30.66 17.50 -24.58
N GLU A 367 -31.71 18.21 -24.16
CA GLU A 367 -32.82 17.64 -23.39
C GLU A 367 -34.14 17.88 -24.12
N ALA A 368 -35.10 16.97 -23.94
CA ALA A 368 -36.42 17.15 -24.52
C ALA A 368 -37.10 18.38 -23.89
N ILE A 369 -37.84 19.12 -24.71
CA ILE A 369 -38.72 20.20 -24.26
C ILE A 369 -39.97 19.51 -23.68
N GLU A 370 -40.28 19.80 -22.42
CA GLU A 370 -41.50 19.32 -21.72
C GLU A 370 -42.73 20.17 -22.08
#